data_AF-A0A0N4XC31-F1
#
_entry.id   AF-A0A0N4XC31-F1
#
_cell.length_a   1.000
_cell.length_b   1.000
_cell.length_c   1.000
_cell.angle_alpha   90.00
_cell.angle_beta   90.00
_cell.angle_gamma   90.00
#
_symmetry.space_group_name_H-M   'P 1'
#
loop_
_entity.id
_entity.type
_entity.pdbx_description
1 polymer ?
#
loop_
_entity_poly.entity_id
_entity_poly.type
_entity_poly.pdbx_seq_one_letter_code
_entity_poly.pdbx_strand_id
1 'polypeptide(L)' 'MSLCRDAKFQDLKAFVDSHEKEQLSIYQQLLNDPERFNKYTRSIDTPDGRVLFDFSKHRITDTSFAKLIDVVSILVHLR' A
#
# COMPACT_ATOMS: atom_id res chain seq x y z
N MET A 1 -20.56 9.42 -0.92
CA MET A 1 -19.16 9.74 -0.61
C MET A 1 -18.39 9.95 -1.92
N SER A 2 -17.61 11.03 -2.03
CA SER A 2 -16.85 11.37 -3.26
C SER A 2 -15.88 10.25 -3.66
N LEU A 3 -15.16 9.66 -2.68
CA LEU A 3 -14.20 8.58 -2.90
C LEU A 3 -14.80 7.34 -3.61
N CYS A 4 -16.02 6.94 -3.30
CA CYS A 4 -16.64 5.76 -3.93
C CYS A 4 -16.95 5.94 -5.43
N ARG A 5 -16.96 7.20 -5.90
CA ARG A 5 -17.16 7.55 -7.32
C ARG A 5 -15.83 7.80 -8.05
N ASP A 6 -14.71 7.83 -7.33
CA ASP A 6 -13.39 8.03 -7.91
C ASP A 6 -12.97 6.79 -8.72
N ALA A 7 -12.53 7.01 -9.96
CA ALA A 7 -12.19 5.93 -10.88
C ALA A 7 -10.97 5.12 -10.41
N LYS A 8 -10.00 5.76 -9.76
CA LYS A 8 -8.80 5.09 -9.22
C LYS A 8 -9.16 4.25 -7.99
N PHE A 9 -10.05 4.74 -7.15
CA PHE A 9 -10.58 3.97 -6.02
C PHE A 9 -11.39 2.77 -6.50
N GLN A 10 -12.23 2.93 -7.53
CA GLN A 10 -12.98 1.82 -8.12
C GLN A 10 -12.07 0.75 -8.71
N ASP A 11 -10.99 1.16 -9.41
CA ASP A 11 -9.97 0.24 -9.93
C ASP A 11 -9.23 -0.51 -8.80
N LEU A 12 -8.77 0.22 -7.76
CA LEU A 12 -8.18 -0.41 -6.57
C LEU A 12 -9.13 -1.42 -5.93
N LYS A 13 -10.39 -1.02 -5.69
CA LYS A 13 -11.41 -1.87 -5.08
C LYS A 13 -11.64 -3.12 -5.91
N ALA A 14 -11.83 -2.97 -7.23
CA ALA A 14 -12.04 -4.09 -8.13
C ALA A 14 -10.85 -5.06 -8.12
N PHE A 15 -9.62 -4.54 -8.12
CA PHE A 15 -8.41 -5.36 -8.03
C PHE A 15 -8.35 -6.17 -6.73
N VAL A 16 -8.55 -5.51 -5.58
CA VAL A 16 -8.53 -6.16 -4.27
C VAL A 16 -9.60 -7.25 -4.18
N ASP A 17 -10.84 -6.95 -4.59
CA ASP A 17 -11.95 -7.89 -4.53
C ASP A 17 -11.73 -9.13 -5.40
N SER A 18 -11.06 -8.98 -6.55
CA SER A 18 -10.84 -10.08 -7.50
C SER A 18 -9.53 -10.84 -7.30
N HIS A 19 -8.51 -10.24 -6.67
CA HIS A 19 -7.15 -10.81 -6.61
C HIS A 19 -6.54 -10.89 -5.21
N GLU A 20 -7.06 -10.23 -4.18
CA GLU A 20 -6.33 -10.16 -2.89
C GLU A 20 -7.20 -10.50 -1.69
N LYS A 21 -8.48 -10.15 -1.72
CA LYS A 21 -9.38 -10.21 -0.58
C LYS A 21 -9.38 -11.56 0.14
N GLU A 22 -9.47 -12.65 -0.61
CA GLU A 22 -9.54 -14.01 -0.06
C GLU A 22 -8.19 -14.74 -0.05
N GLN A 23 -7.24 -14.34 -0.91
CA GLN A 23 -6.02 -15.13 -1.19
C GLN A 23 -4.72 -14.51 -0.67
N LEU A 24 -4.70 -13.21 -0.38
CA LEU A 24 -3.46 -12.54 0.02
C LEU A 24 -3.10 -12.84 1.47
N SER A 25 -2.01 -13.61 1.66
CA SER A 25 -1.45 -13.99 2.96
C SER A 25 -0.14 -13.25 3.23
N ILE A 26 -0.05 -12.57 4.39
CA ILE A 26 1.17 -11.87 4.82
C ILE A 26 2.36 -12.84 4.93
N TYR A 27 2.11 -14.05 5.46
CA TYR A 27 3.15 -15.07 5.61
C TYR A 27 3.75 -15.46 4.26
N GLN A 28 2.90 -15.75 3.27
CA GLN A 28 3.35 -16.09 1.92
C GLN A 28 4.08 -14.93 1.25
N GLN A 29 3.63 -13.70 1.48
CA GLN A 29 4.30 -12.50 0.96
C GLN A 29 5.70 -12.31 1.55
N LEU A 30 5.89 -12.56 2.85
CA LEU A 30 7.21 -12.51 3.49
C LEU A 30 8.12 -13.66 3.04
N LEU A 31 7.54 -14.85 2.85
CA LEU A 31 8.29 -16.03 2.41
C LEU A 31 8.80 -15.87 0.96
N ASN A 32 7.96 -15.32 0.08
CA ASN A 32 8.24 -15.24 -1.36
C ASN A 32 9.04 -13.99 -1.75
N ASP A 33 9.09 -12.96 -0.90
CA ASP A 33 9.86 -11.73 -1.13
C ASP A 33 10.78 -11.46 0.08
N PRO A 34 12.03 -11.97 0.06
CA PRO A 34 13.00 -11.74 1.12
C PRO A 34 13.33 -10.25 1.35
N GLU A 35 13.19 -9.41 0.32
CA GLU A 35 13.48 -7.97 0.39
C GLU A 35 12.26 -7.15 0.82
N ARG A 36 11.14 -7.80 1.15
CA ARG A 36 9.88 -7.13 1.50
C ARG A 36 10.03 -6.16 2.67
N PHE A 37 10.83 -6.50 3.68
CA PHE A 37 11.09 -5.60 4.80
C PHE A 37 11.71 -4.28 4.31
N ASN A 38 12.78 -4.34 3.52
CA ASN A 38 13.47 -3.15 3.00
C ASN A 38 12.56 -2.32 2.09
N LYS A 39 11.79 -2.99 1.23
CA LYS A 39 10.89 -2.36 0.27
C LYS A 39 9.75 -1.59 0.92
N TYR A 40 9.13 -2.19 1.93
CA TYR A 40 7.96 -1.67 2.64
C TYR A 40 8.32 -1.04 3.99
N THR A 41 9.53 -0.49 4.10
CA THR A 41 9.97 0.28 5.26
C THR A 41 10.42 1.67 4.84
N ARG A 42 10.13 2.67 5.68
CA ARG A 42 10.68 4.03 5.52
C ARG A 42 11.29 4.48 6.84
N SER A 43 12.48 5.04 6.75
CA SER A 43 13.16 5.67 7.87
C SER A 43 13.10 7.18 7.70
N ILE A 44 12.70 7.88 8.75
CA ILE A 44 12.73 9.34 8.80
C ILE A 44 13.64 9.71 9.96
N ASP A 45 14.73 10.42 9.66
CA ASP A 45 15.60 10.98 10.68
C ASP A 45 14.91 12.22 11.29
N THR A 46 14.80 12.24 12.61
CA THR A 46 14.30 13.39 13.37
C THR A 46 15.39 13.90 14.30
N PRO A 47 15.30 15.14 14.83
CA PRO A 47 16.27 15.66 15.78
C PRO A 47 16.49 14.76 17.01
N ASP A 48 15.45 14.04 17.43
CA ASP A 48 15.46 13.19 18.62
C ASP A 48 15.77 11.72 18.32
N GLY A 49 16.07 11.39 17.06
CA GLY A 49 16.41 10.04 16.61
C GLY A 49 15.63 9.60 15.39
N ARG A 50 16.01 8.43 14.86
CA ARG A 50 15.37 7.85 13.68
C ARG A 50 14.04 7.19 14.04
N VAL A 51 13.00 7.49 13.27
CA VAL A 51 11.72 6.80 13.31
C VAL A 51 11.64 5.84 12.14
N LEU A 52 11.32 4.57 12.42
CA LEU A 52 11.14 3.52 11.44
C LEU A 52 9.66 3.21 11.26
N PHE A 53 9.16 3.37 10.03
CA PHE A 53 7.83 2.94 9.62
C PHE A 53 7.95 1.64 8.83
N ASP A 54 7.69 0.51 9.48
CA ASP A 54 7.61 -0.81 8.84
C ASP A 54 6.16 -1.15 8.51
N PHE A 55 5.85 -1.18 7.22
CA PHE A 55 4.57 -1.61 6.69
C PHE A 55 4.65 -2.92 5.90
N SER A 56 5.76 -3.67 6.01
CA SER A 56 5.96 -4.97 5.35
C SER A 56 4.94 -6.04 5.75
N LYS A 57 4.35 -5.92 6.94
CA LYS A 57 3.37 -6.86 7.49
C LYS A 57 1.91 -6.53 7.11
N HIS A 58 1.68 -5.66 6.14
CA HIS A 58 0.33 -5.40 5.62
C HIS A 58 -0.03 -6.37 4.49
N ARG A 59 -1.33 -6.61 4.33
CA ARG A 59 -1.93 -7.34 3.19
C ARG A 59 -1.93 -6.44 1.96
N ILE A 60 -0.74 -6.18 1.42
CA ILE A 60 -0.52 -5.38 0.22
C ILE A 60 0.44 -6.12 -0.72
N THR A 61 0.28 -5.90 -2.01
CA THR A 61 1.26 -6.27 -3.05
C THR A 61 1.79 -4.99 -3.70
N ASP A 62 2.78 -5.12 -4.57
CA ASP A 62 3.30 -3.98 -5.33
C ASP A 62 2.18 -3.32 -6.14
N THR A 63 1.29 -4.14 -6.71
CA THR A 63 0.19 -3.69 -7.54
C THR A 63 -0.86 -2.93 -6.73
N SER A 64 -1.30 -3.47 -5.59
CA SER A 64 -2.27 -2.76 -4.75
C SER A 64 -1.67 -1.53 -4.08
N PHE A 65 -0.38 -1.55 -3.73
CA PHE A 65 0.32 -0.37 -3.23
C PHE A 65 0.42 0.73 -4.30
N ALA A 66 0.79 0.41 -5.54
CA ALA A 66 0.80 1.37 -6.64
C ALA A 66 -0.60 1.97 -6.90
N LYS A 67 -1.64 1.15 -6.90
CA LYS A 67 -3.04 1.62 -7.03
C LYS A 67 -3.47 2.51 -5.86
N LEU A 68 -3.00 2.26 -4.64
CA LEU A 68 -3.23 3.14 -3.49
C LEU A 68 -2.57 4.52 -3.70
N ILE A 69 -1.37 4.57 -4.26
CA ILE A 69 -0.69 5.85 -4.58
C ILE A 69 -1.43 6.63 -5.67
N ASP A 70 -1.99 5.95 -6.66
CA ASP A 70 -2.85 6.57 -7.70
C ASP A 70 -4.07 7.27 -7.10
N VAL A 71 -4.70 6.65 -6.08
CA VAL A 71 -5.85 7.25 -5.37
C VAL A 71 -5.44 8.54 -4.64
N VAL A 72 -4.25 8.58 -4.04
CA VAL A 72 -3.76 9.75 -3.29
C VAL A 72 -3.31 10.88 -4.23
N SER A 73 -2.77 10.57 -5.41
CA SER A 73 -2.27 11.58 -6.36
C SER A 73 -3.34 12.58 -6.81
N ILE A 74 -4.62 12.20 -6.75
CA ILE A 74 -5.78 13.08 -7.00
C ILE A 74 -6.01 14.05 -5.83
N LEU A 75 -5.72 13.66 -4.58
CA LEU A 75 -5.94 14.49 -3.40
C LEU A 75 -4.91 15.63 -3.24
N VAL A 76 -3.72 15.49 -3.83
CA VAL A 76 -2.66 16.51 -3.76
C VAL A 76 -2.95 17.69 -4.69
N HIS A 77 -3.70 17.48 -5.78
CA HIS A 77 -4.13 18.55 -6.70
C HIS A 77 -5.40 19.30 -6.25
N LEU A 78 -5.99 18.91 -5.11
CA LEU A 78 -7.16 19.56 -4.51
C LEU A 78 -6.79 20.41 -3.28
N ARG A 79 -5.51 20.76 -3.12
CA ARG A 79 -5.02 21.71 -2.11
C ARG A 79 -4.46 22.96 -2.76
#